data_AF-A0A5D0MKN4-F1
#
_entry.id   AF-A0A5D0MKN4-F1
#
_cell.length_a   1.000
_cell.length_b   1.000
_cell.length_c   1.000
_cell.angle_alpha   90.00
_cell.angle_beta   90.00
_cell.angle_gamma   90.00
#
_symmetry.space_group_name_H-M   'P 1'
#
loop_
_entity.id
_entity.type
_entity.pdbx_description
1 polymer ?
#
loop_
_entity_poly.entity_id
_entity_poly.type
_entity_poly.pdbx_seq_one_letter_code
_entity_poly.pdbx_strand_id
1 'polypeptide(L)'
;MIKNVPSEFPTSHHLFMLIIISIRIDLLLNTVNNHVRFVALLDFCPIFIEAIQIFTTLLRYKSEWYGRALVTADRYYPSTKICHVCGYKNKTLQLSHRRWQCPECGIRHDRDINASINLRNIGLSRVGTTRINACGECHDGGMGKTSVYELSPVEAGSLAFYKAG
;
A
#
# COMPACT_ATOMS: atom_id res chain seq x y z
N MET A 1 -13.84 -12.63 72.41
CA MET A 1 -14.45 -11.59 71.55
C MET A 1 -14.17 -11.94 70.10
N ILE A 2 -15.04 -12.75 69.49
CA ILE A 2 -15.00 -13.04 68.06
C ILE A 2 -15.99 -12.05 67.44
N LYS A 3 -15.49 -11.00 66.79
CA LYS A 3 -16.36 -10.09 66.04
C LYS A 3 -16.54 -10.65 64.64
N ASN A 4 -17.80 -10.98 64.36
CA ASN A 4 -18.35 -11.32 63.06
C ASN A 4 -17.86 -10.34 61.97
N VAL A 5 -17.30 -10.89 60.89
CA VAL A 5 -17.17 -10.19 59.60
C VAL A 5 -18.30 -10.75 58.72
N PRO A 6 -19.28 -9.95 58.28
CA PRO A 6 -20.30 -10.43 57.37
C PRO A 6 -19.67 -10.69 56.00
N SER A 7 -19.68 -11.95 55.59
CA SER A 7 -19.34 -12.40 54.23
C SER A 7 -20.58 -12.32 53.35
N GLU A 8 -20.92 -11.14 52.88
CA GLU A 8 -21.91 -10.97 51.81
C GLU A 8 -21.28 -10.12 50.70
N PHE A 9 -20.54 -10.79 49.82
CA PHE A 9 -20.13 -10.21 48.53
C PHE A 9 -21.34 -10.20 47.60
N PRO A 10 -21.63 -9.10 46.90
CA PRO A 10 -22.82 -8.98 46.07
C PRO A 10 -22.71 -9.89 44.84
N THR A 11 -23.58 -10.89 44.79
CA THR A 11 -23.71 -11.89 43.71
C THR A 11 -24.09 -11.28 42.34
N SER A 12 -24.47 -10.00 42.29
CA SER A 12 -24.79 -9.28 41.06
C SER A 12 -23.56 -8.93 40.23
N HIS A 13 -22.41 -8.68 40.86
CA HIS A 13 -21.20 -8.25 40.16
C HIS A 13 -20.49 -9.41 39.44
N HIS A 14 -20.59 -10.62 40.00
CA HIS A 14 -20.05 -11.84 39.37
C HIS A 14 -20.85 -12.25 38.13
N LEU A 15 -22.19 -12.15 38.16
CA LEU A 15 -23.00 -12.37 36.95
C LEU A 15 -22.69 -11.31 35.88
N PHE A 16 -22.48 -10.04 36.27
CA PHE A 16 -22.12 -9.00 35.31
C PHE A 16 -20.76 -9.25 34.65
N MET A 17 -19.76 -9.70 35.41
CA MET A 17 -18.45 -10.07 34.86
C MET A 17 -18.53 -11.28 33.92
N LEU A 18 -19.34 -12.30 34.26
CA LEU A 18 -19.52 -13.48 33.41
C LEU A 18 -20.29 -13.16 32.12
N ILE A 19 -21.29 -12.28 32.17
CA ILE A 19 -22.03 -11.81 30.98
C ILE A 19 -21.07 -11.04 30.04
N ILE A 20 -20.22 -10.16 30.58
CA ILE A 20 -19.23 -9.41 29.79
C ILE A 20 -18.19 -10.35 29.16
N ILE A 21 -17.73 -11.39 29.88
CA ILE A 21 -16.77 -12.37 29.35
C ILE A 21 -17.42 -13.24 28.27
N SER A 22 -18.64 -13.73 28.45
CA SER A 22 -19.34 -14.52 27.42
C SER A 22 -19.62 -13.71 26.16
N ILE A 23 -20.06 -12.44 26.29
CA ILE A 23 -20.24 -11.54 25.13
C ILE A 23 -18.91 -11.30 24.40
N ARG A 24 -17.79 -11.18 25.13
CA ARG A 24 -16.45 -11.02 24.54
C ARG A 24 -16.00 -12.27 23.79
N ILE A 25 -16.27 -13.46 24.32
CA ILE A 25 -15.90 -14.75 23.72
C ILE A 25 -16.75 -15.03 22.47
N ASP A 26 -18.05 -14.75 22.49
CA ASP A 26 -18.94 -14.91 21.34
C ASP A 26 -18.59 -13.93 20.19
N LEU A 27 -18.16 -12.71 20.52
CA LEU A 27 -17.68 -11.73 19.54
C LEU A 27 -16.35 -12.20 18.90
N LEU A 28 -15.48 -12.85 19.67
CA LEU A 28 -14.20 -13.38 19.18
C LEU A 28 -14.39 -14.66 18.33
N LEU A 29 -15.33 -15.54 18.69
CA LEU A 29 -15.63 -16.76 17.92
C LEU A 29 -16.35 -16.47 16.59
N ASN A 30 -17.19 -15.43 16.51
CA ASN A 30 -17.77 -14.96 15.24
C ASN A 30 -16.74 -14.29 14.31
N THR A 31 -15.62 -13.83 14.85
CA THR A 31 -14.54 -13.18 14.09
C THR A 31 -13.64 -14.19 13.39
N VAL A 32 -13.43 -15.38 13.98
CA VAL A 32 -12.63 -16.46 13.36
C VAL A 32 -13.39 -17.26 12.29
N ASN A 33 -14.73 -17.24 12.30
CA ASN A 33 -15.55 -18.01 11.36
C ASN A 33 -15.87 -17.28 10.02
N ASN A 34 -15.50 -16.01 9.87
CA ASN A 34 -15.70 -15.24 8.63
C ASN A 34 -14.36 -14.77 8.04
N HIS A 35 -13.61 -15.72 7.48
CA HIS A 35 -12.26 -15.53 6.98
C HIS A 35 -12.13 -14.54 5.79
N VAL A 36 -13.25 -14.08 5.21
CA VAL A 36 -13.29 -13.07 4.13
C VAL A 36 -13.60 -11.65 4.62
N ARG A 37 -14.15 -11.48 5.83
CA ARG A 37 -14.43 -10.15 6.41
C ARG A 37 -13.33 -9.65 7.33
N PHE A 38 -12.49 -10.54 7.84
CA PHE A 38 -11.35 -10.17 8.67
C PHE A 38 -10.28 -9.41 7.89
N VAL A 39 -10.09 -9.73 6.59
CA VAL A 39 -9.14 -9.02 5.72
C VAL A 39 -9.58 -7.57 5.44
N ALA A 40 -10.89 -7.31 5.36
CA ALA A 40 -11.43 -5.96 5.17
C ALA A 40 -11.34 -5.06 6.41
N LEU A 41 -11.15 -5.61 7.61
CA LEU A 41 -10.93 -4.84 8.84
C LEU A 41 -9.44 -4.51 9.06
N LEU A 42 -8.52 -5.21 8.39
CA LEU A 42 -7.09 -4.88 8.42
C LEU A 42 -6.75 -3.70 7.48
N ASP A 43 -7.59 -3.40 6.49
CA ASP A 43 -7.50 -2.17 5.68
C ASP A 43 -7.86 -0.89 6.47
N PHE A 44 -8.46 -1.05 7.66
CA PHE A 44 -8.75 0.02 8.63
C PHE A 44 -7.79 0.02 9.82
N CYS A 45 -6.64 -0.66 9.74
CA CYS A 45 -5.63 -0.53 10.77
C CYS A 45 -4.97 0.86 10.68
N PRO A 46 -5.20 1.79 11.63
CA PRO A 46 -4.63 3.14 11.58
C PRO A 46 -3.10 3.11 11.49
N ILE A 47 -2.47 2.08 12.04
CA ILE A 47 -1.02 1.85 12.03
C ILE A 47 -0.47 1.74 10.60
N PHE A 48 -1.19 1.10 9.67
CA PHE A 48 -0.69 0.88 8.30
C PHE A 48 -0.76 2.15 7.45
N ILE A 49 -1.82 2.95 7.60
CA ILE A 49 -1.99 4.23 6.88
C ILE A 49 -0.93 5.23 7.35
N GLU A 50 -0.70 5.31 8.68
CA GLU A 50 0.33 6.17 9.26
C GLU A 50 1.74 5.80 8.77
N ALA A 51 2.06 4.50 8.71
CA ALA A 51 3.38 4.04 8.25
C ALA A 51 3.69 4.48 6.81
N ILE A 52 2.72 4.35 5.89
CA ILE A 52 2.88 4.80 4.50
C ILE A 52 3.00 6.33 4.43
N GLN A 53 2.23 7.07 5.22
CA GLN A 53 2.31 8.55 5.28
C GLN A 53 3.66 9.04 5.82
N ILE A 54 4.21 8.37 6.83
CA ILE A 54 5.54 8.66 7.35
C ILE A 54 6.60 8.37 6.28
N PHE A 55 6.50 7.23 5.61
CA PHE A 55 7.42 6.85 4.54
C PHE A 55 7.42 7.88 3.39
N THR A 56 6.25 8.30 2.91
CA THR A 56 6.14 9.32 1.85
C THR A 56 6.65 10.68 2.31
N THR A 57 6.44 11.04 3.58
CA THR A 57 6.97 12.28 4.17
C THR A 57 8.50 12.27 4.21
N LEU A 58 9.12 11.17 4.63
CA LEU A 58 10.58 11.03 4.64
C LEU A 58 11.16 11.07 3.22
N LEU A 59 10.50 10.43 2.25
CA LEU A 59 10.90 10.49 0.84
C LEU A 59 10.85 11.92 0.30
N ARG A 60 9.79 12.68 0.61
CA ARG A 60 9.67 14.09 0.21
C ARG A 60 10.78 14.92 0.83
N TYR A 61 10.98 14.82 2.14
CA TYR A 61 12.04 15.52 2.86
C TYR A 61 13.43 15.28 2.24
N LYS A 62 13.78 14.02 1.98
CA LYS A 62 15.07 13.69 1.34
C LYS A 62 15.13 14.13 -0.11
N SER A 63 14.04 14.01 -0.87
CA SER A 63 14.02 14.45 -2.27
C SER A 63 14.25 15.96 -2.38
N GLU A 64 13.59 16.75 -1.52
CA GLU A 64 13.79 18.19 -1.43
C GLU A 64 15.23 18.54 -1.05
N TRP A 65 15.81 17.82 -0.07
CA TRP A 65 17.19 18.03 0.35
C TRP A 65 18.18 17.82 -0.82
N TYR A 66 17.93 16.85 -1.70
CA TYR A 66 18.79 16.57 -2.86
C TYR A 66 18.33 17.23 -4.17
N GLY A 67 17.32 18.11 -4.14
CA GLY A 67 16.76 18.75 -5.35
C GLY A 67 16.19 17.75 -6.37
N ARG A 68 15.65 16.62 -5.90
CA ARG A 68 15.07 15.55 -6.74
C ARG A 68 13.55 15.67 -6.79
N ALA A 69 12.96 15.32 -7.93
CA ALA A 69 11.51 15.25 -8.08
C ALA A 69 10.95 13.95 -7.47
N LEU A 70 9.91 14.06 -6.64
CA LEU A 70 9.16 12.92 -6.13
C LEU A 70 7.86 12.76 -6.93
N VAL A 71 7.67 11.59 -7.53
CA VAL A 71 6.48 11.24 -8.31
C VAL A 71 5.76 10.06 -7.67
N THR A 72 4.47 10.23 -7.39
CA THR A 72 3.62 9.17 -6.85
C THR A 72 2.80 8.53 -7.97
N ALA A 73 2.79 7.19 -8.01
CA ALA A 73 1.89 6.44 -8.88
C ALA A 73 0.51 6.29 -8.22
N ASP A 74 -0.53 6.09 -9.02
CA ASP A 74 -1.89 5.92 -8.52
C ASP A 74 -1.97 4.59 -7.76
N ARG A 75 -2.84 4.55 -6.74
CA ARG A 75 -3.02 3.38 -5.89
C ARG A 75 -3.39 2.13 -6.69
N TYR A 76 -4.15 2.28 -7.77
CA TYR A 76 -4.63 1.19 -8.62
C TYR A 76 -3.82 1.01 -9.89
N TYR A 77 -2.67 1.70 -10.01
CA TYR A 77 -1.78 1.53 -11.15
C TYR A 77 -1.25 0.08 -11.22
N PRO A 78 -1.54 -0.68 -12.29
CA PRO A 78 -1.26 -2.12 -12.32
C PRO A 78 0.19 -2.41 -12.77
N SER A 79 1.17 -1.84 -12.06
CA SER A 79 2.61 -1.93 -12.38
C SER A 79 3.13 -3.36 -12.54
N THR A 80 2.63 -4.30 -11.75
CA THR A 80 3.04 -5.72 -11.77
C THR A 80 2.36 -6.51 -12.91
N LYS A 81 1.22 -6.04 -13.40
CA LYS A 81 0.37 -6.75 -14.38
C LYS A 81 0.55 -6.25 -15.82
N ILE A 82 1.10 -5.05 -16.01
CA ILE A 82 1.41 -4.51 -17.34
C ILE A 82 2.76 -5.04 -17.81
N CYS A 83 2.85 -5.57 -19.02
CA CYS A 83 4.13 -5.86 -19.67
C CYS A 83 4.85 -4.54 -19.97
N HIS A 84 6.03 -4.32 -19.41
CA HIS A 84 6.81 -3.11 -19.66
C HIS A 84 7.32 -2.97 -21.11
N VAL A 85 7.26 -4.04 -21.91
CA VAL A 85 7.73 -4.07 -23.29
C VAL A 85 6.63 -3.66 -24.27
N CYS A 86 5.45 -4.29 -24.18
CA CYS A 86 4.36 -4.10 -25.15
C CYS A 86 3.10 -3.44 -24.57
N GLY A 87 3.02 -3.22 -23.25
CA GLY A 87 1.86 -2.61 -22.60
C GLY A 87 0.70 -3.57 -22.30
N TYR A 88 0.80 -4.86 -22.63
CA TYR A 88 -0.25 -5.84 -22.33
C TYR A 88 -0.56 -5.93 -20.84
N LYS A 89 -1.84 -5.80 -20.46
CA LYS A 89 -2.30 -5.91 -19.07
C LYS A 89 -2.81 -7.33 -18.79
N ASN A 90 -2.04 -8.10 -18.04
CA ASN A 90 -2.41 -9.44 -17.61
C ASN A 90 -3.46 -9.40 -16.48
N LYS A 91 -4.72 -9.68 -16.81
CA LYS A 91 -5.83 -9.67 -15.84
C LYS A 91 -5.81 -10.87 -14.89
N THR A 92 -5.25 -12.00 -15.32
CA THR A 92 -5.26 -13.27 -14.58
C THR A 92 -4.03 -13.48 -13.68
N LEU A 93 -3.09 -12.53 -13.69
CA LEU A 93 -1.89 -12.60 -12.85
C LEU A 93 -2.23 -12.51 -11.36
N GLN A 94 -1.85 -13.54 -10.61
CA GLN A 94 -2.04 -13.65 -9.16
C GLN A 94 -0.77 -13.25 -8.38
N LEU A 95 -0.93 -12.93 -7.10
CA LEU A 95 0.19 -12.55 -6.22
C LEU A 95 1.18 -13.70 -5.96
N SER A 96 0.78 -14.95 -6.16
CA SER A 96 1.67 -16.12 -6.10
C SER A 96 2.62 -16.21 -7.31
N HIS A 97 2.25 -15.61 -8.44
CA HIS A 97 3.05 -15.67 -9.67
C HIS A 97 4.20 -14.65 -9.60
N ARG A 98 5.39 -15.11 -9.20
CA ARG A 98 6.65 -14.34 -9.21
C ARG A 98 7.15 -14.08 -10.63
N ARG A 99 6.98 -15.05 -11.53
CA ARG A 99 7.38 -14.97 -12.94
C ARG A 99 6.19 -15.28 -13.83
N TRP A 100 6.08 -14.60 -14.95
CA TRP A 100 5.02 -14.80 -15.93
C TRP A 100 5.52 -14.49 -17.34
N GLN A 101 4.90 -15.09 -18.34
CA GLN A 101 5.21 -14.83 -19.74
C GLN A 101 4.12 -13.96 -20.35
N CYS A 102 4.51 -12.91 -21.06
CA CYS A 102 3.55 -12.07 -21.77
C CYS A 102 2.95 -12.85 -22.95
N PRO A 103 1.61 -12.96 -23.06
CA PRO A 103 0.98 -13.67 -24.18
C PRO A 103 1.12 -12.90 -25.50
N GLU A 104 1.27 -11.58 -25.47
CA GLU A 104 1.40 -10.74 -26.68
C GLU A 104 2.80 -10.75 -27.28
N CYS A 105 3.82 -10.51 -26.46
CA CYS A 105 5.21 -10.39 -26.96
C CYS A 105 6.12 -11.57 -26.59
N GLY A 106 5.61 -12.56 -25.86
CA GLY A 106 6.36 -13.76 -25.48
C GLY A 106 7.47 -13.56 -24.45
N ILE A 107 7.75 -12.33 -24.02
CA ILE A 107 8.83 -12.05 -23.05
C ILE A 107 8.48 -12.65 -21.68
N ARG A 108 9.49 -13.19 -20.99
CA ARG A 108 9.35 -13.69 -19.61
C ARG A 108 9.73 -12.58 -18.63
N HIS A 109 8.85 -12.30 -17.70
CA HIS A 109 9.01 -11.28 -16.67
C HIS A 109 9.28 -11.90 -15.31
N ASP A 110 10.17 -11.27 -14.55
CA ASP A 110 10.07 -11.25 -13.10
C ASP A 110 9.14 -10.09 -12.71
N ARG A 111 8.18 -10.36 -11.82
CA ARG A 111 7.11 -9.42 -11.49
C ARG A 111 7.65 -8.13 -10.86
N ASP A 112 8.64 -8.23 -9.99
CA ASP A 112 9.13 -7.10 -9.21
C ASP A 112 10.04 -6.22 -10.09
N ILE A 113 10.84 -6.84 -10.97
CA ILE A 113 11.62 -6.14 -12.02
C ILE A 113 10.69 -5.45 -13.02
N ASN A 114 9.65 -6.14 -13.49
CA ASN A 114 8.70 -5.55 -14.43
C ASN A 114 7.96 -4.35 -13.82
N ALA A 115 7.55 -4.46 -12.55
CA ALA A 115 6.92 -3.37 -11.82
C ALA A 115 7.85 -2.16 -11.64
N SER A 116 9.13 -2.37 -11.32
CA SER A 116 10.10 -1.28 -11.17
C SER A 116 10.34 -0.53 -12.48
N ILE A 117 10.43 -1.25 -13.61
CA ILE A 117 10.55 -0.63 -14.94
C ILE A 117 9.30 0.20 -15.27
N ASN A 118 8.11 -0.33 -15.02
CA ASN A 118 6.86 0.39 -15.25
C ASN A 118 6.76 1.67 -14.39
N LEU A 119 7.11 1.60 -13.10
CA LEU A 119 7.13 2.77 -12.22
C LEU A 119 8.19 3.80 -12.65
N ARG A 120 9.38 3.34 -13.08
CA ARG A 120 10.41 4.22 -13.65
C ARG A 120 9.89 4.96 -14.89
N ASN A 121 9.21 4.25 -15.79
CA ASN A 121 8.69 4.85 -17.02
C ASN A 121 7.63 5.91 -16.74
N ILE A 122 6.77 5.70 -15.72
CA ILE A 122 5.86 6.75 -15.22
C ILE A 122 6.63 7.94 -14.66
N GLY A 123 7.65 7.70 -13.84
CA GLY A 123 8.45 8.78 -13.26
C GLY A 123 9.07 9.65 -14.35
N LEU A 124 9.66 9.01 -15.36
CA LEU A 124 10.28 9.69 -16.50
C LEU A 124 9.27 10.44 -17.38
N SER A 125 8.06 9.91 -17.58
CA SER A 125 7.06 10.59 -18.40
C SER A 125 6.57 11.89 -17.78
N ARG A 126 6.63 12.04 -16.44
CA ARG A 126 6.20 13.27 -15.76
C ARG A 126 7.29 14.30 -15.55
N VAL A 127 8.48 13.86 -15.16
CA VAL A 127 9.61 14.76 -14.88
C VAL A 127 10.36 15.12 -16.17
N GLY A 128 10.14 14.34 -17.25
CA GLY A 128 10.95 14.38 -18.45
C GLY A 128 12.31 13.71 -18.23
N THR A 129 13.04 13.43 -19.31
CA THR A 129 14.43 12.98 -19.23
C THR A 129 15.36 14.15 -18.91
N THR A 130 15.26 14.67 -17.68
CA THR A 130 16.35 15.46 -17.13
C THR A 130 17.55 14.51 -16.91
N ARG A 131 18.79 14.95 -17.20
CA ARG A 131 20.02 14.18 -16.96
C ARG A 131 20.30 14.03 -15.46
N ILE A 132 19.34 13.51 -14.70
CA ILE A 132 19.42 13.31 -13.27
C ILE A 132 19.89 11.87 -13.07
N ASN A 133 21.21 11.73 -13.03
CA ASN A 133 21.86 10.46 -12.70
C ASN A 133 21.46 10.10 -11.26
N ALA A 134 20.97 8.88 -11.05
CA ALA A 134 20.54 8.38 -9.74
C ALA A 134 21.72 7.93 -8.85
N CYS A 135 22.96 8.38 -9.12
CA CYS A 135 24.03 8.26 -8.14
C CYS A 135 23.88 9.39 -7.12
N GLY A 136 23.97 9.03 -5.85
CA GLY A 136 23.86 9.93 -4.70
C GLY A 136 25.07 10.85 -4.55
N GLU A 137 25.42 11.58 -5.61
CA GLU A 137 26.36 12.68 -5.49
C GLU A 137 25.66 13.85 -4.77
N CYS A 138 26.25 14.23 -3.64
CA CYS A 138 25.98 15.45 -2.91
C CYS A 138 26.47 16.64 -3.74
N HIS A 139 25.56 17.28 -4.47
CA HIS A 139 25.83 18.59 -5.07
C HIS A 139 25.05 19.65 -4.31
N ASP A 140 25.78 20.69 -3.89
CA ASP A 140 25.29 21.78 -3.07
C ASP A 140 24.26 22.64 -3.84
N GLY A 141 23.12 22.89 -3.18
CA GLY A 141 22.36 24.13 -3.29
C GLY A 141 21.83 24.55 -4.67
N GLY A 142 20.64 24.07 -5.02
CA GLY A 142 19.81 24.70 -6.04
C GLY A 142 18.32 24.53 -5.72
N MET A 143 17.67 25.61 -5.28
CA MET A 143 16.24 25.66 -4.95
C MET A 143 15.38 25.53 -6.22
N GLY A 144 15.36 24.34 -6.83
CA GLY A 144 14.45 23.99 -7.92
C GLY A 144 13.09 23.65 -7.35
N LYS A 145 12.05 24.39 -7.73
CA LYS A 145 10.68 24.23 -7.22
C LYS A 145 10.23 22.77 -7.31
N THR A 146 10.03 22.14 -6.15
CA THR A 146 9.45 20.80 -6.02
C THR A 146 8.03 20.81 -6.52
N SER A 147 7.78 20.35 -7.75
CA SER A 147 6.44 20.01 -8.20
C SER A 147 6.15 18.57 -7.79
N VAL A 148 5.37 18.39 -6.72
CA VAL A 148 4.74 17.10 -6.42
C VAL A 148 3.71 16.87 -7.52
N TYR A 149 4.00 15.97 -8.45
CA TYR A 149 3.05 15.60 -9.51
C TYR A 149 2.14 14.50 -8.97
N GLU A 150 1.04 14.89 -8.33
CA GLU A 150 0.00 13.97 -7.89
C GLU A 150 -0.85 13.53 -9.09
N LEU A 151 -1.07 12.23 -9.27
CA LEU A 151 -1.98 11.75 -10.32
C LEU A 151 -3.39 12.21 -9.98
N SER A 152 -4.03 12.92 -10.90
CA SER A 152 -5.48 12.94 -10.90
C SER A 152 -5.99 11.53 -11.28
N PRO A 153 -7.10 11.04 -10.71
CA PRO A 153 -7.68 9.74 -11.06
C PRO A 153 -7.96 9.56 -12.56
N VAL A 154 -7.99 10.66 -13.33
CA VAL A 154 -8.38 10.70 -14.73
C VAL A 154 -7.22 10.31 -15.66
N GLU A 155 -5.97 10.52 -15.27
CA GLU A 155 -4.78 10.21 -16.11
C GLU A 155 -4.25 8.79 -15.90
N ALA A 156 -4.52 8.18 -14.73
CA ALA A 156 -4.21 6.77 -14.49
C ALA A 156 -5.12 5.81 -15.29
N GLY A 157 -6.23 6.32 -15.81
CA GLY A 157 -7.23 5.60 -16.59
C GLY A 157 -7.42 6.09 -18.03
N SER A 158 -6.78 7.17 -18.48
CA SER A 158 -6.93 7.64 -19.86
C SER A 158 -6.08 6.81 -20.83
N LEU A 159 -6.63 5.64 -21.21
CA LEU A 159 -6.95 5.18 -22.57
C LEU A 159 -6.02 5.45 -23.78
N ALA A 160 -4.88 6.14 -23.66
CA ALA A 160 -4.04 6.49 -24.81
C ALA A 160 -2.97 5.43 -25.17
N PHE A 161 -2.73 4.42 -24.32
CA PHE A 161 -1.66 3.43 -24.55
C PHE A 161 -2.05 1.96 -24.42
N TYR A 162 -3.25 1.62 -23.94
CA TYR A 162 -3.75 0.25 -24.06
C TYR A 162 -4.37 0.11 -25.44
N LYS A 163 -3.55 -0.14 -26.46
CA LYS A 163 -4.06 -0.54 -27.79
C LYS A 163 -4.98 -1.74 -27.57
N ALA A 164 -6.27 -1.52 -27.76
CA ALA A 164 -7.22 -2.58 -28.05
C ALA A 164 -6.83 -3.16 -29.41
N GLY A 165 -6.52 -4.45 -29.40
CA GLY A 165 -6.25 -5.31 -30.53
C GLY A 165 -6.30 -6.72 -30.00
#